data_AF-A0A2M6W7M8-F1
#
_entry.id   AF-A0A2M6W7M8-F1
#
_cell.length_a   1.000
_cell.length_b   1.000
_cell.length_c   1.000
_cell.angle_alpha   90.00
_cell.angle_beta   90.00
_cell.angle_gamma   90.00
#
_symmetry.space_group_name_H-M   'P 1'
#
loop_
_entity.id
_entity.type
_entity.pdbx_description
1 polymer ?
#
loop_
_entity_poly.entity_id
_entity_poly.type
_entity_poly.pdbx_seq_one_letter_code
_entity_poly.pdbx_strand_id
1 'polypeptide(L)'
;MGTKGRFLTIFVTSIFLMLAIFTAGCAVFSSQVKDVKSEDPNRALFNHWHAICLNVDDEEVDHFAAEEMSKLTEPFYDDWLSIFMCAQSKSDLSYKSLAWAGQLSSKFSEMKIVAQLVYWKKITDDDERLQKIFQYTLYKMYWEAESFKEWAVVTKFANCETYNDLFLESLSRMASLANTFKEWKCVYDIAPKDNAIRKIAFYRMIGMVKP
;
A
#
# COMPACT_ATOMS: atom_id res chain seq x y z
N MET A 1 33.37 -4.06 1.08
CA MET A 1 32.51 -3.77 -0.08
C MET A 1 32.03 -5.09 -0.67
N GLY A 2 30.73 -5.39 -0.67
CA GLY A 2 30.24 -6.66 -1.25
C GLY A 2 28.84 -7.13 -0.87
N THR A 3 27.87 -6.25 -0.61
CA THR A 3 26.50 -6.69 -0.21
C THR A 3 25.35 -6.09 -1.02
N LYS A 4 25.60 -5.15 -1.95
CA LYS A 4 24.52 -4.56 -2.78
C LYS A 4 24.03 -5.47 -3.92
N GLY A 5 24.84 -6.44 -4.36
CA GLY A 5 24.49 -7.29 -5.51
C GLY A 5 23.44 -8.38 -5.24
N ARG A 6 23.24 -8.80 -3.98
CA ARG A 6 22.35 -9.94 -3.67
C ARG A 6 20.88 -9.59 -3.48
N PHE A 7 20.58 -8.34 -3.12
CA PHE A 7 19.18 -7.88 -2.98
C PHE A 7 18.50 -7.63 -4.32
N LEU A 8 19.26 -7.16 -5.33
CA LEU A 8 18.72 -6.89 -6.66
C LEU A 8 18.33 -8.18 -7.39
N THR A 9 19.13 -9.25 -7.25
CA THR A 9 18.86 -10.52 -7.96
C THR A 9 17.59 -11.22 -7.46
N ILE A 10 17.29 -11.16 -6.16
CA ILE A 10 16.09 -11.78 -5.58
C ILE A 10 14.81 -11.01 -5.99
N PHE A 11 14.92 -9.68 -6.13
CA PHE A 11 13.81 -8.81 -6.54
C PHE A 11 13.45 -9.01 -8.02
N VAL A 12 14.48 -9.10 -8.88
CA VAL A 12 14.29 -9.35 -10.32
C VAL A 12 13.70 -10.75 -10.56
N THR A 13 14.19 -11.80 -9.90
CA THR A 13 13.63 -13.15 -10.11
C THR A 13 12.17 -13.30 -9.69
N SER A 14 11.72 -12.53 -8.68
CA SER A 14 10.33 -12.61 -8.20
C SER A 14 9.34 -11.88 -9.12
N ILE A 15 9.78 -10.79 -9.76
CA ILE A 15 8.98 -10.05 -10.74
C ILE A 15 8.89 -10.83 -12.06
N PHE A 16 10.00 -11.45 -12.51
CA PHE A 16 9.99 -12.29 -13.72
C PHE A 16 9.16 -13.57 -13.56
N LEU A 17 9.07 -14.15 -12.36
CA LEU A 17 8.21 -15.32 -12.11
C LEU A 17 6.71 -14.97 -12.18
N MET A 18 6.32 -13.73 -11.85
CA MET A 18 4.93 -13.27 -12.01
C MET A 18 4.60 -12.96 -13.49
N LEU A 19 5.56 -12.50 -14.28
CA LEU A 19 5.40 -12.25 -15.72
C LEU A 19 5.36 -13.53 -16.57
N ALA A 20 6.04 -14.60 -16.15
CA ALA A 20 6.03 -15.88 -16.86
C ALA A 20 4.68 -16.64 -16.78
N ILE A 21 3.82 -16.31 -15.80
CA ILE A 21 2.47 -16.89 -15.72
C ILE A 21 1.52 -16.23 -16.73
N PHE A 22 1.85 -15.03 -17.22
CA PHE A 22 1.04 -14.32 -18.22
C PHE A 22 1.28 -14.75 -19.66
N THR A 23 2.45 -15.33 -19.98
CA THR A 23 2.82 -15.69 -21.36
C THR A 23 2.38 -17.09 -21.80
N ALA A 24 1.85 -17.92 -20.89
CA ALA A 24 1.27 -19.22 -21.23
C ALA A 24 -0.18 -19.17 -21.77
N GLY A 25 -0.73 -17.96 -21.99
CA GLY A 25 -2.08 -17.76 -22.53
C GLY A 25 -2.17 -17.55 -24.05
N CYS A 26 -1.05 -17.59 -24.77
CA CYS A 26 -1.03 -17.42 -26.23
C CYS A 26 -1.36 -18.74 -26.97
N ALA A 27 -2.60 -19.23 -26.88
CA ALA A 27 -3.07 -20.28 -27.79
C ALA A 27 -4.60 -20.41 -27.88
N VAL A 28 -5.37 -19.32 -28.03
CA VAL A 28 -6.71 -19.41 -28.66
C VAL A 28 -7.01 -18.10 -29.41
N PHE A 29 -6.61 -18.04 -30.68
CA PHE A 29 -7.15 -17.07 -31.64
C PHE A 29 -8.24 -17.78 -32.44
N SER A 30 -9.51 -17.48 -32.17
CA SER A 30 -10.60 -17.74 -33.13
C SER A 30 -11.88 -17.01 -32.71
N SER A 31 -12.29 -16.08 -33.58
CA SER A 31 -13.62 -15.48 -33.70
C SER A 31 -14.22 -14.82 -32.46
N GLN A 32 -14.19 -13.49 -32.41
CA GLN A 32 -15.37 -12.62 -32.40
C GLN A 32 -14.89 -11.17 -32.61
N VAL A 33 -15.15 -10.61 -33.80
CA VAL A 33 -15.10 -9.15 -33.99
C VAL A 33 -16.26 -8.58 -33.19
N LYS A 34 -15.97 -8.10 -31.98
CA LYS A 34 -16.85 -7.20 -31.23
C LYS A 34 -16.24 -5.81 -31.31
N ASP A 35 -17.11 -4.84 -31.60
CA ASP A 35 -16.83 -3.42 -31.78
C ASP A 35 -15.64 -2.92 -30.95
N VAL A 36 -14.54 -2.58 -31.63
CA VAL A 36 -13.42 -1.86 -31.03
C VAL A 36 -13.91 -0.44 -30.78
N LYS A 37 -14.38 -0.17 -29.56
CA LYS A 37 -14.48 1.21 -29.06
C LYS A 37 -13.10 1.84 -29.23
N SER A 38 -13.02 2.95 -29.97
CA SER A 38 -11.78 3.71 -30.12
C SER A 38 -11.17 3.96 -28.74
N GLU A 39 -9.94 3.53 -28.53
CA GLU A 39 -9.20 3.77 -27.29
C GLU A 39 -9.10 5.28 -27.06
N ASP A 40 -9.38 5.73 -25.84
CA ASP A 40 -9.30 7.14 -25.47
C ASP A 40 -7.88 7.65 -25.75
N PRO A 41 -7.69 8.68 -26.60
CA PRO A 41 -6.37 9.20 -26.93
C PRO A 41 -5.57 9.65 -25.70
N ASN A 42 -6.24 10.14 -24.65
CA ASN A 42 -5.58 10.52 -23.41
C ASN A 42 -5.03 9.30 -22.67
N ARG A 43 -5.77 8.17 -22.68
CA ARG A 43 -5.31 6.93 -22.07
C ARG A 43 -4.12 6.33 -22.81
N ALA A 44 -4.16 6.34 -24.14
CA ALA A 44 -3.04 5.88 -24.96
C ALA A 44 -1.77 6.71 -24.70
N LEU A 45 -1.91 8.03 -24.59
CA LEU A 45 -0.80 8.94 -24.29
C LEU A 45 -0.28 8.77 -22.86
N PHE A 46 -1.16 8.57 -21.87
CA PHE A 46 -0.76 8.24 -20.50
C PHE A 46 0.10 6.96 -20.47
N ASN A 47 -0.39 5.89 -21.11
CA ASN A 47 0.32 4.62 -21.17
C ASN A 47 1.68 4.75 -21.89
N HIS A 48 1.78 5.62 -22.90
CA HIS A 48 3.04 5.93 -23.56
C HIS A 48 4.07 6.54 -22.61
N TRP A 49 3.69 7.57 -21.85
CA TRP A 49 4.57 8.19 -20.86
C TRP A 49 4.94 7.23 -19.72
N HIS A 50 3.99 6.42 -19.25
CA HIS A 50 4.28 5.39 -18.25
C HIS A 50 5.32 4.38 -18.77
N ALA A 51 5.20 3.97 -20.04
CA ALA A 51 6.19 3.08 -20.65
C ALA A 51 7.57 3.74 -20.77
N ILE A 52 7.66 5.05 -21.01
CA ILE A 52 8.95 5.76 -21.01
C ILE A 52 9.58 5.67 -19.62
N CYS A 53 8.85 6.05 -18.57
CA CYS A 53 9.33 5.98 -17.18
C CYS A 53 9.82 4.57 -16.79
N LEU A 54 9.13 3.50 -17.21
CA LEU A 54 9.51 2.15 -16.79
C LEU A 54 10.72 1.59 -17.55
N ASN A 55 11.10 2.16 -18.69
CA ASN A 55 12.11 1.60 -19.59
C ASN A 55 13.35 2.48 -19.77
N VAL A 56 13.34 3.71 -19.25
CA VAL A 56 14.49 4.62 -19.25
C VAL A 56 15.06 4.67 -17.84
N ASP A 57 16.36 4.48 -17.69
CA ASP A 57 17.05 4.57 -16.39
C ASP A 57 17.62 5.99 -16.22
N ASP A 58 16.73 6.97 -16.12
CA ASP A 58 17.08 8.40 -15.98
C ASP A 58 16.01 9.14 -15.14
N GLU A 59 16.40 9.62 -13.96
CA GLU A 59 15.48 10.24 -12.99
C GLU A 59 14.83 11.53 -13.51
N GLU A 60 15.50 12.29 -14.39
CA GLU A 60 14.91 13.50 -14.99
C GLU A 60 13.86 13.13 -16.03
N VAL A 61 14.13 12.09 -16.84
CA VAL A 61 13.17 11.58 -17.82
C VAL A 61 11.94 10.98 -17.13
N ASP A 62 12.14 10.21 -16.06
CA ASP A 62 11.06 9.63 -15.27
C ASP A 62 10.16 10.72 -14.67
N HIS A 63 10.78 11.76 -14.10
CA HIS A 63 10.04 12.86 -13.51
C HIS A 63 9.25 13.65 -14.56
N PHE A 64 9.87 13.93 -15.72
CA PHE A 64 9.18 14.58 -16.83
C PHE A 64 7.99 13.74 -17.33
N ALA A 65 8.17 12.42 -17.49
CA ALA A 65 7.10 11.52 -17.86
C ALA A 65 5.96 11.54 -16.81
N ALA A 66 6.30 11.62 -15.51
CA ALA A 66 5.33 11.77 -14.44
C ALA A 66 4.52 13.07 -14.53
N GLU A 67 5.18 14.18 -14.87
CA GLU A 67 4.50 15.47 -15.09
C GLU A 67 3.51 15.37 -16.26
N GLU A 68 3.91 14.78 -17.38
CA GLU A 68 3.04 14.59 -18.54
C GLU A 68 1.87 13.65 -18.23
N MET A 69 2.12 12.52 -17.55
CA MET A 69 1.07 11.64 -17.05
C MET A 69 0.05 12.40 -16.19
N SER A 70 0.52 13.25 -15.27
CA SER A 70 -0.36 13.99 -14.35
C SER A 70 -1.30 14.98 -15.03
N LYS A 71 -0.97 15.45 -16.25
CA LYS A 71 -1.83 16.33 -17.06
C LYS A 71 -2.95 15.56 -17.74
N LEU A 72 -2.77 14.26 -17.94
CA LEU A 72 -3.69 13.36 -18.65
C LEU A 72 -4.53 12.52 -17.71
N THR A 73 -4.10 12.43 -16.45
CA THR A 73 -4.67 11.52 -15.46
C THR A 73 -6.10 11.85 -15.09
N GLU A 74 -6.92 10.81 -15.18
CA GLU A 74 -8.26 10.74 -14.61
C GLU A 74 -8.20 10.37 -13.11
N PRO A 75 -9.30 10.50 -12.33
CA PRO A 75 -9.30 10.17 -10.90
C PRO A 75 -9.28 8.65 -10.63
N PHE A 76 -8.27 7.94 -11.16
CA PHE A 76 -8.02 6.53 -10.90
C PHE A 76 -6.84 6.33 -9.96
N TYR A 77 -7.03 5.49 -8.95
CA TYR A 77 -6.01 5.14 -7.96
C TYR A 77 -4.69 4.68 -8.60
N ASP A 78 -4.75 3.75 -9.55
CA ASP A 78 -3.57 3.14 -10.16
C ASP A 78 -2.72 4.14 -10.98
N ASP A 79 -3.38 5.12 -11.59
CA ASP A 79 -2.69 6.14 -12.39
C ASP A 79 -1.89 7.08 -11.48
N TRP A 80 -2.47 7.54 -10.37
CA TRP A 80 -1.76 8.36 -9.40
C TRP A 80 -0.65 7.60 -8.67
N LEU A 81 -0.81 6.29 -8.47
CA LEU A 81 0.26 5.45 -7.96
C LEU A 81 1.41 5.33 -8.99
N SER A 82 1.10 5.18 -10.27
CA SER A 82 2.09 5.13 -11.35
C SER A 82 2.86 6.46 -11.45
N ILE A 83 2.17 7.60 -11.37
CA ILE A 83 2.81 8.92 -11.32
C ILE A 83 3.74 9.02 -10.11
N PHE A 84 3.31 8.57 -8.93
CA PHE A 84 4.16 8.59 -7.74
C PHE A 84 5.46 7.79 -7.94
N MET A 85 5.38 6.61 -8.57
CA MET A 85 6.54 5.75 -8.82
C MET A 85 7.56 6.37 -9.78
N CYS A 86 7.10 7.22 -10.71
CA CYS A 86 7.94 7.91 -11.69
C CYS A 86 8.41 9.30 -11.24
N ALA A 87 7.72 9.92 -10.28
CA ALA A 87 8.07 11.26 -9.83
C ALA A 87 9.37 11.28 -9.03
N GLN A 88 10.20 12.30 -9.25
CA GLN A 88 11.43 12.50 -8.49
C GLN A 88 11.16 12.49 -6.98
N SER A 89 12.10 11.91 -6.22
CA SER A 89 12.02 11.95 -4.77
C SER A 89 11.95 13.40 -4.25
N LYS A 90 11.18 13.60 -3.18
CA LYS A 90 10.89 14.91 -2.57
C LYS A 90 10.26 15.99 -3.49
N SER A 91 9.85 15.66 -4.71
CA SER A 91 9.11 16.61 -5.56
C SER A 91 7.69 16.86 -5.06
N ASP A 92 7.15 18.04 -5.37
CA ASP A 92 5.74 18.36 -5.10
C ASP A 92 4.79 17.37 -5.78
N LEU A 93 5.13 16.90 -6.98
CA LEU A 93 4.37 15.89 -7.69
C LEU A 93 4.33 14.55 -6.94
N SER A 94 5.45 14.13 -6.33
CA SER A 94 5.50 12.91 -5.51
C SER A 94 4.52 12.98 -4.34
N TYR A 95 4.50 14.08 -3.59
CA TYR A 95 3.57 14.27 -2.47
C TYR A 95 2.11 14.39 -2.93
N LYS A 96 1.87 15.15 -4.00
CA LYS A 96 0.54 15.30 -4.60
C LYS A 96 -0.02 13.96 -5.06
N SER A 97 0.82 13.12 -5.66
CA SER A 97 0.40 11.81 -6.18
C SER A 97 0.01 10.85 -5.07
N LEU A 98 0.77 10.81 -3.96
CA LEU A 98 0.39 10.04 -2.77
C LEU A 98 -0.92 10.54 -2.14
N ALA A 99 -1.12 11.87 -2.09
CA ALA A 99 -2.35 12.45 -1.57
C ALA A 99 -3.56 12.02 -2.40
N TRP A 100 -3.47 12.10 -3.74
CA TRP A 100 -4.53 11.63 -4.63
C TRP A 100 -4.76 10.13 -4.54
N ALA A 101 -3.70 9.32 -4.52
CA ALA A 101 -3.82 7.88 -4.34
C ALA A 101 -4.54 7.53 -3.01
N GLY A 102 -4.23 8.23 -1.92
CA GLY A 102 -4.94 8.05 -0.64
C GLY A 102 -6.41 8.48 -0.68
N GLN A 103 -6.73 9.56 -1.39
CA GLN A 103 -8.11 10.02 -1.57
C GLN A 103 -8.93 9.03 -2.42
N LEU A 104 -8.34 8.53 -3.50
CA LEU A 104 -9.02 7.66 -4.47
C LEU A 104 -9.05 6.19 -4.08
N SER A 105 -8.20 5.74 -3.15
CA SER A 105 -8.20 4.35 -2.68
C SER A 105 -9.59 3.96 -2.17
N SER A 106 -10.20 2.94 -2.74
CA SER A 106 -11.54 2.48 -2.40
C SER A 106 -11.53 1.20 -1.57
N LYS A 107 -10.42 0.45 -1.65
CA LYS A 107 -10.24 -0.82 -0.92
C LYS A 107 -9.23 -0.67 0.20
N PHE A 108 -9.41 -1.44 1.27
CA PHE A 108 -8.46 -1.48 2.37
C PHE A 108 -7.02 -1.82 1.89
N SER A 109 -6.88 -2.71 0.90
CA SER A 109 -5.58 -3.07 0.33
C SER A 109 -4.86 -1.88 -0.33
N GLU A 110 -5.61 -1.02 -1.03
CA GLU A 110 -5.09 0.19 -1.68
C GLU A 110 -4.67 1.23 -0.63
N MET A 111 -5.50 1.44 0.39
CA MET A 111 -5.19 2.32 1.52
C MET A 111 -3.93 1.86 2.26
N LYS A 112 -3.80 0.55 2.50
CA LYS A 112 -2.62 -0.05 3.12
C LYS A 112 -1.36 0.23 2.30
N ILE A 113 -1.42 0.12 0.97
CA ILE A 113 -0.27 0.45 0.09
C ILE A 113 0.13 1.91 0.28
N VAL A 114 -0.84 2.84 0.23
CA VAL A 114 -0.56 4.27 0.43
C VAL A 114 0.03 4.54 1.82
N ALA A 115 -0.55 3.99 2.88
CA ALA A 115 -0.03 4.15 4.24
C ALA A 115 1.40 3.61 4.38
N GLN A 116 1.72 2.49 3.72
CA GLN A 116 3.08 1.96 3.66
C GLN A 116 4.02 2.94 2.94
N LEU A 117 3.67 3.41 1.76
CA LEU A 117 4.52 4.32 0.99
C LEU A 117 4.78 5.63 1.75
N VAL A 118 3.74 6.20 2.36
CA VAL A 118 3.88 7.42 3.17
C VAL A 118 4.73 7.18 4.41
N TYR A 119 4.55 6.06 5.10
CA TYR A 119 5.37 5.70 6.26
C TYR A 119 6.86 5.58 5.90
N TRP A 120 7.17 4.92 4.79
CA TRP A 120 8.54 4.79 4.30
C TRP A 120 9.13 6.15 3.91
N LYS A 121 8.35 6.97 3.20
CA LYS A 121 8.77 8.31 2.78
C LYS A 121 8.97 9.24 3.96
N LYS A 122 8.17 9.16 5.02
CA LYS A 122 8.35 9.95 6.26
C LYS A 122 9.66 9.62 6.98
N ILE A 123 10.17 8.39 6.84
CA ILE A 123 11.48 8.02 7.39
C ILE A 123 12.61 8.71 6.62
N THR A 124 12.44 8.99 5.33
CA THR A 124 13.46 9.60 4.47
C THR A 124 13.31 11.13 4.32
N ASP A 125 12.10 11.63 4.50
CA ASP A 125 11.65 12.99 4.19
C ASP A 125 10.88 13.55 5.39
N ASP A 126 11.41 14.59 6.03
CA ASP A 126 10.74 15.30 7.14
C ASP A 126 9.78 16.37 6.60
N ASP A 127 8.76 15.93 5.85
CA ASP A 127 7.77 16.81 5.22
C ASP A 127 6.40 16.67 5.91
N GLU A 128 5.88 17.78 6.46
CA GLU A 128 4.59 17.81 7.17
C GLU A 128 3.39 17.35 6.32
N ARG A 129 3.48 17.44 4.98
CA ARG A 129 2.43 16.93 4.08
C ARG A 129 2.28 15.43 4.22
N LEU A 130 3.36 14.69 4.42
CA LEU A 130 3.32 13.24 4.63
C LEU A 130 2.56 12.89 5.91
N GLN A 131 2.71 13.69 6.97
CA GLN A 131 1.95 13.49 8.21
C GLN A 131 0.44 13.63 7.96
N LYS A 132 0.02 14.61 7.17
CA LYS A 132 -1.40 14.82 6.82
C LYS A 132 -1.95 13.69 5.95
N ILE A 133 -1.19 13.25 4.93
CA ILE A 133 -1.58 12.12 4.07
C ILE A 133 -1.69 10.84 4.92
N PHE A 134 -0.70 10.57 5.77
CA PHE A 134 -0.70 9.40 6.65
C PHE A 134 -1.90 9.40 7.59
N GLN A 135 -2.17 10.52 8.25
CA GLN A 135 -3.31 10.67 9.14
C GLN A 135 -4.62 10.38 8.39
N TYR A 136 -4.84 11.02 7.24
CA TYR A 136 -6.04 10.82 6.45
C TYR A 136 -6.22 9.34 6.04
N THR A 137 -5.18 8.71 5.49
CA THR A 137 -5.23 7.31 5.07
C THR A 137 -5.47 6.37 6.26
N LEU A 138 -4.83 6.63 7.40
CA LEU A 138 -5.00 5.83 8.61
C LEU A 138 -6.42 5.89 9.16
N TYR A 139 -7.05 7.07 9.19
CA TYR A 139 -8.46 7.19 9.58
C TYR A 139 -9.38 6.49 8.59
N LYS A 140 -9.12 6.59 7.29
CA LYS A 140 -9.89 5.87 6.27
C LYS A 140 -9.81 4.36 6.47
N MET A 141 -8.61 3.83 6.72
CA MET A 141 -8.41 2.42 7.05
C MET A 141 -9.14 2.01 8.33
N TYR A 142 -9.14 2.87 9.36
CA TYR A 142 -9.86 2.61 10.60
C TYR A 142 -11.37 2.46 10.36
N TRP A 143 -11.98 3.29 9.52
CA TRP A 143 -13.42 3.22 9.23
C TRP A 143 -13.83 2.01 8.40
N GLU A 144 -12.93 1.53 7.53
CA GLU A 144 -13.19 0.45 6.58
C GLU A 144 -12.68 -0.92 7.04
N ALA A 145 -11.99 -1.01 8.18
CA ALA A 145 -11.45 -2.28 8.67
C ALA A 145 -12.56 -3.20 9.21
N GLU A 146 -12.65 -4.42 8.69
CA GLU A 146 -13.69 -5.37 9.09
C GLU A 146 -13.10 -6.63 9.73
N SER A 147 -11.95 -7.09 9.25
CA SER A 147 -11.34 -8.35 9.67
C SER A 147 -10.24 -8.17 10.71
N PHE A 148 -9.94 -9.24 11.46
CA PHE A 148 -8.82 -9.25 12.40
C PHE A 148 -7.51 -8.77 11.77
N LYS A 149 -7.23 -9.20 10.53
CA LYS A 149 -5.99 -8.85 9.81
C LYS A 149 -5.93 -7.37 9.46
N GLU A 150 -7.06 -6.77 9.10
CA GLU A 150 -7.14 -5.35 8.77
C GLU A 150 -6.99 -4.49 10.03
N TRP A 151 -7.70 -4.84 11.10
CA TRP A 151 -7.53 -4.20 12.41
C TRP A 151 -6.09 -4.31 12.93
N ALA A 152 -5.42 -5.44 12.73
CA ALA A 152 -4.01 -5.58 13.06
C ALA A 152 -3.10 -4.62 12.27
N VAL A 153 -3.44 -4.33 11.02
CA VAL A 153 -2.72 -3.33 10.20
C VAL A 153 -2.97 -1.92 10.74
N VAL A 154 -4.21 -1.57 11.05
CA VAL A 154 -4.56 -0.26 11.65
C VAL A 154 -3.82 -0.06 12.96
N THR A 155 -3.86 -1.04 13.86
CA THR A 155 -3.15 -1.00 15.15
C THR A 155 -1.65 -0.83 14.97
N LYS A 156 -1.04 -1.53 14.01
CA LYS A 156 0.39 -1.39 13.73
C LYS A 156 0.74 0.04 13.29
N PHE A 157 -0.06 0.65 12.42
CA PHE A 157 0.19 2.00 11.92
C PHE A 157 -0.11 3.09 12.95
N ALA A 158 -1.09 2.87 13.82
CA ALA A 158 -1.42 3.79 14.90
C ALA A 158 -0.45 3.72 16.08
N ASN A 159 0.47 2.76 16.12
CA ASN A 159 1.39 2.53 17.25
C ASN A 159 2.50 3.61 17.35
N CYS A 160 2.10 4.82 17.71
CA CYS A 160 2.95 5.94 18.06
C CYS A 160 2.19 6.90 19.00
N GLU A 161 2.91 7.82 19.64
CA GLU A 161 2.31 8.76 20.59
C GLU A 161 1.22 9.65 19.96
N THR A 162 1.39 10.04 18.69
CA THR A 162 0.45 10.90 17.97
C THR A 162 -0.94 10.27 17.78
N TYR A 163 -1.03 8.94 17.69
CA TYR A 163 -2.27 8.22 17.38
C TYR A 163 -2.66 7.24 18.47
N ASN A 164 -2.24 7.50 19.72
CA ASN A 164 -2.45 6.58 20.83
C ASN A 164 -3.93 6.19 21.05
N ASP A 165 -4.85 7.14 20.90
CA ASP A 165 -6.29 6.85 21.05
C ASP A 165 -6.77 5.85 19.98
N LEU A 166 -6.36 6.08 18.73
CA LEU A 166 -6.65 5.19 17.60
C LEU A 166 -5.99 3.81 17.79
N PHE A 167 -4.79 3.78 18.34
CA PHE A 167 -4.08 2.55 18.67
C PHE A 167 -4.85 1.73 19.70
N LEU A 168 -5.29 2.34 20.80
CA LEU A 168 -6.03 1.64 21.86
C LEU A 168 -7.37 1.14 21.36
N GLU A 169 -8.06 1.95 20.54
CA GLU A 169 -9.35 1.56 19.98
C GLU A 169 -9.21 0.42 18.97
N SER A 170 -8.28 0.53 18.02
CA SER A 170 -8.02 -0.54 17.04
C SER A 170 -7.54 -1.83 17.72
N LEU A 171 -6.75 -1.74 18.79
CA LEU A 171 -6.36 -2.89 19.62
C LEU A 171 -7.57 -3.55 20.27
N SER A 172 -8.53 -2.77 20.76
CA SER A 172 -9.80 -3.28 21.31
C SER A 172 -10.63 -4.00 20.24
N ARG A 173 -10.77 -3.40 19.05
CA ARG A 173 -11.46 -4.01 17.90
C ARG A 173 -10.79 -5.31 17.46
N MET A 174 -9.46 -5.30 17.32
CA MET A 174 -8.66 -6.48 17.00
C MET A 174 -8.86 -7.60 18.03
N ALA A 175 -8.86 -7.26 19.33
CA ALA A 175 -9.11 -8.23 20.40
C ALA A 175 -10.54 -8.81 20.35
N SER A 176 -11.55 -8.02 19.98
CA SER A 176 -12.93 -8.49 19.86
C SER A 176 -13.14 -9.51 18.74
N LEU A 177 -12.29 -9.50 17.71
CA LEU A 177 -12.33 -10.40 16.56
C LEU A 177 -11.40 -11.62 16.70
N ALA A 178 -10.55 -11.65 17.71
CA ALA A 178 -9.57 -12.71 17.91
C ALA A 178 -10.25 -14.03 18.32
N ASN A 179 -10.09 -15.08 17.51
CA ASN A 179 -10.74 -16.36 17.72
C ASN A 179 -9.75 -17.53 17.82
N THR A 180 -8.53 -17.35 17.33
CA THR A 180 -7.49 -18.39 17.38
C THR A 180 -6.40 -18.06 18.38
N PHE A 181 -5.66 -19.08 18.82
CA PHE A 181 -4.48 -18.89 19.67
C PHE A 181 -3.48 -17.91 19.05
N LYS A 182 -3.25 -17.99 17.73
CA LYS A 182 -2.32 -17.09 17.01
C LYS A 182 -2.78 -15.64 17.03
N GLU A 183 -4.08 -15.40 16.89
CA GLU A 183 -4.67 -14.06 16.93
C GLU A 183 -4.60 -13.47 18.34
N TRP A 184 -4.94 -14.24 19.38
CA TRP A 184 -4.77 -13.80 20.76
C TRP A 184 -3.31 -13.55 21.13
N LYS A 185 -2.37 -14.35 20.59
CA LYS A 185 -0.94 -14.10 20.74
C LYS A 185 -0.55 -12.76 20.12
N CYS A 186 -1.05 -12.46 18.92
CA CYS A 186 -0.81 -11.17 18.26
C CYS A 186 -1.32 -10.00 19.12
N VAL A 187 -2.54 -10.10 19.66
CA VAL A 187 -3.10 -9.10 20.61
C VAL A 187 -2.21 -8.93 21.84
N TYR A 188 -1.75 -10.03 22.44
CA TYR A 188 -0.87 -10.01 23.60
C TYR A 188 0.48 -9.33 23.32
N ASP A 189 1.08 -9.63 22.17
CA ASP A 189 2.40 -9.11 21.79
C ASP A 189 2.35 -7.60 21.50
N ILE A 190 1.26 -7.11 20.91
CA ILE A 190 1.07 -5.69 20.55
C ILE A 190 0.61 -4.85 21.75
N ALA A 191 -0.19 -5.42 22.65
CA ALA A 191 -0.75 -4.66 23.77
C ALA A 191 0.35 -4.16 24.74
N PRO A 192 0.28 -2.89 25.21
CA PRO A 192 1.19 -2.37 26.23
C PRO A 192 1.19 -3.24 27.48
N LYS A 193 2.33 -3.32 28.18
CA LYS A 193 2.53 -4.25 29.32
C LYS A 193 1.44 -4.13 30.38
N ASP A 194 1.03 -2.91 30.70
CA ASP A 194 0.06 -2.62 31.77
C ASP A 194 -1.38 -2.51 31.26
N ASN A 195 -1.63 -2.79 29.97
CA ASN A 195 -2.96 -2.70 29.39
C ASN A 195 -3.82 -3.93 29.74
N ALA A 196 -5.07 -3.70 30.14
CA ALA A 196 -6.02 -4.76 30.49
C ALA A 196 -6.23 -5.78 29.35
N ILE A 197 -6.19 -5.35 28.09
CA ILE A 197 -6.32 -6.22 26.91
C ILE A 197 -5.20 -7.27 26.89
N ARG A 198 -3.98 -6.91 27.29
CA ARG A 198 -2.85 -7.85 27.36
C ARG A 198 -3.13 -8.99 28.34
N LYS A 199 -3.66 -8.66 29.51
CA LYS A 199 -4.06 -9.64 30.53
C LYS A 199 -5.21 -10.53 30.03
N ILE A 200 -6.20 -9.95 29.35
CA ILE A 200 -7.30 -10.71 28.72
C ILE A 200 -6.76 -11.69 27.67
N ALA A 201 -5.88 -11.23 26.79
CA ALA A 201 -5.29 -12.06 25.74
C ALA A 201 -4.53 -13.26 26.32
N PHE A 202 -3.78 -13.05 27.41
CA PHE A 202 -3.10 -14.13 28.14
C PHE A 202 -4.07 -15.20 28.64
N TYR A 203 -5.16 -14.81 29.32
CA TYR A 203 -6.14 -15.79 29.82
C TYR A 203 -6.89 -16.50 28.70
N ARG A 204 -7.19 -15.80 27.60
CA ARG A 204 -7.79 -16.42 26.40
C ARG A 204 -6.88 -17.49 25.81
N MET A 205 -5.59 -17.20 25.65
CA MET A 205 -4.60 -18.18 25.18
C MET A 205 -4.51 -19.40 26.11
N ILE A 206 -4.46 -19.21 27.43
CA ILE A 206 -4.45 -20.33 28.39
C ILE A 206 -5.71 -21.19 28.25
N GLY A 207 -6.88 -20.56 28.12
CA GLY A 207 -8.16 -21.25 27.97
C GLY A 207 -8.22 -22.13 26.71
N MET A 208 -7.51 -21.76 25.65
CA MET A 208 -7.46 -22.51 24.38
C MET A 208 -6.48 -23.69 24.38
N VAL A 209 -5.54 -23.73 25.33
CA VAL A 209 -4.54 -24.81 25.43
C VAL A 209 -5.01 -25.91 26.39
N LYS A 210 -6.06 -25.66 27.18
CA LYS A 210 -6.64 -26.69 28.04
C LYS A 210 -7.37 -27.74 27.18
N PRO A 211 -7.07 -29.04 27.37
CA PRO A 211 -7.66 -30.13 26.61
C PRO A 211 -9.16 -30.30 26.87
#